data_AF-A0A175A3S2-F1
#
_entry.id   AF-A0A175A3S2-F1
#
_cell.length_a   1.000
_cell.length_b   1.000
_cell.length_c   1.000
_cell.angle_alpha   90.00
_cell.angle_beta   90.00
_cell.angle_gamma   90.00
#
_symmetry.space_group_name_H-M   'P 1'
#
loop_
_entity.id
_entity.type
_entity.pdbx_description
1 polymer ?
#
loop_
_entity_poly.entity_id
_entity_poly.type
_entity_poly.pdbx_seq_one_letter_code
_entity_poly.pdbx_strand_id
1 'polypeptide(L)'
;MIYILMLSVLVLLIITMQLFNKDMTAPAFLITAAFTVSLLCCCIYADVWGFNDYRLILVILAGLIGFNIFSYITYILDKNGREPASYRFEPVAVNGYKLCIYLFFQFVLYGLYIIMIMKTTGSFSLSGMSDAIGAYYNAGKSGKQVYSSGLVNIGTIINMPGIYYVIYIAVNNIICRKKNNILIYINIFVGMTGALLSGTRTTFFMYIIATVIIYIVLKQRYNGWKKNINIASVIKGVLFIMAAIIVFNMLFAIQGRTLSDITVVDLIANYIGAPVKNLELFIKDGRITGNGFGLITFHDTYSWINEMLGSEHFIIPKVYKYRWIDGKILGNVYTQLMPLYNDFGISGVFISMGLLGIFCQKIYDSIKYKKSRGNIDYRLLIYSYVGFAIIFSFFSNKFFELIFARAMIYYLVGIFIFDIFFCHISIRYGTFVLNFRKKSKGGK
;
A
#
# COMPACT_ATOMS: atom_id res chain seq x y z
N MET A 1 11.54 12.68 -25.23
CA MET A 1 10.83 13.24 -24.05
C MET A 1 10.91 12.33 -22.82
N ILE A 2 10.43 11.09 -22.87
CA ILE A 2 10.42 10.17 -21.71
C ILE A 2 11.82 9.93 -21.11
N TYR A 3 12.86 9.85 -21.95
CA TYR A 3 14.25 9.74 -21.50
C TYR A 3 14.73 10.96 -20.70
N ILE A 4 14.28 12.16 -21.08
CA ILE A 4 14.59 13.40 -20.33
C ILE A 4 13.92 13.33 -18.95
N LEU A 5 12.65 12.93 -18.91
CA LEU A 5 11.93 12.75 -17.64
C LEU A 5 12.61 11.71 -16.74
N MET A 6 13.02 10.58 -17.30
CA MET A 6 13.75 9.54 -16.57
C MET A 6 15.06 10.08 -15.99
N LEU A 7 15.85 10.81 -16.79
CA LEU A 7 17.08 11.44 -16.32
C LEU A 7 16.81 12.45 -15.19
N SER A 8 15.80 13.31 -15.34
CA SER A 8 15.42 14.28 -14.30
C SER A 8 15.01 13.60 -13.00
N VAL A 9 14.23 12.51 -13.06
CA VAL A 9 13.81 11.76 -11.87
C VAL A 9 14.97 10.96 -11.27
N LEU A 10 15.91 10.46 -12.06
CA LEU A 10 17.14 9.84 -11.56
C LEU A 10 18.02 10.85 -10.79
N VAL A 11 18.19 12.05 -11.33
CA VAL A 11 18.91 13.13 -10.63
C VAL A 11 18.19 13.47 -9.33
N LEU A 12 16.86 13.62 -9.37
CA LEU A 12 16.06 13.85 -8.16
C LEU A 12 16.22 12.73 -7.13
N LEU A 13 16.26 11.46 -7.56
CA LEU A 13 16.49 10.32 -6.66
C LEU A 13 17.86 10.41 -5.96
N ILE A 14 18.92 10.75 -6.70
CA ILE A 14 20.28 10.91 -6.15
C ILE A 14 20.30 12.06 -5.13
N ILE A 15 19.70 13.20 -5.46
CA ILE A 15 19.58 14.34 -4.55
C ILE A 15 18.82 13.90 -3.28
N THR A 16 17.69 13.23 -3.45
CA THR A 16 16.86 12.72 -2.34
C THR A 16 17.67 11.78 -1.43
N MET A 17 18.42 10.85 -2.00
CA MET A 17 19.30 9.96 -1.23
C MET A 17 20.31 10.75 -0.39
N GLN A 18 20.88 11.83 -0.91
CA GLN A 18 21.82 12.67 -0.17
C GLN A 18 21.12 13.46 0.95
N LEU A 19 20.01 14.12 0.64
CA LEU A 19 19.23 14.93 1.58
C LEU A 19 18.76 14.12 2.80
N PHE A 20 18.31 12.88 2.57
CA PHE A 20 17.82 11.98 3.60
C PHE A 20 18.89 11.03 4.15
N ASN A 21 20.19 11.38 4.04
CA ASN A 21 21.29 10.62 4.65
C ASN A 21 21.39 9.14 4.23
N LYS A 22 20.99 8.82 3.00
CA LYS A 22 20.92 7.46 2.44
C LYS A 22 19.93 6.56 3.20
N ASP A 23 18.85 7.14 3.72
CA ASP A 23 17.76 6.40 4.36
C ASP A 23 16.75 5.90 3.31
N MET A 24 16.77 4.60 3.02
CA MET A 24 15.88 3.97 2.03
C MET A 24 14.43 3.86 2.49
N THR A 25 14.16 4.09 3.77
CA THR A 25 12.80 4.06 4.32
C THR A 25 12.20 5.44 4.47
N ALA A 26 12.94 6.51 4.13
CA ALA A 26 12.40 7.85 4.06
C ALA A 26 11.29 7.94 2.98
N PRO A 27 10.13 8.55 3.28
CA PRO A 27 9.00 8.66 2.34
C PRO A 27 9.39 9.21 0.97
N ALA A 28 10.21 10.25 0.98
CA ALA A 28 10.70 10.93 -0.22
C ALA A 28 11.54 10.01 -1.12
N PHE A 29 12.38 9.15 -0.52
CA PHE A 29 13.12 8.15 -1.27
C PHE A 29 12.18 7.10 -1.87
N LEU A 30 11.24 6.58 -1.07
CA LEU A 30 10.31 5.52 -1.51
C LEU A 30 9.49 5.95 -2.73
N ILE A 31 8.90 7.15 -2.70
CA ILE A 31 8.08 7.64 -3.83
C ILE A 31 8.91 7.88 -5.08
N THR A 32 10.08 8.51 -4.92
CA THR A 32 10.95 8.87 -6.05
C THR A 32 11.50 7.60 -6.70
N ALA A 33 11.95 6.63 -5.90
CA ALA A 33 12.43 5.34 -6.38
C ALA A 33 11.34 4.56 -7.12
N ALA A 34 10.10 4.58 -6.60
CA ALA A 34 9.00 3.89 -7.25
C ALA A 34 8.66 4.50 -8.62
N PHE A 35 8.63 5.83 -8.73
CA PHE A 35 8.49 6.51 -10.02
C PHE A 35 9.68 6.26 -10.94
N THR A 36 10.92 6.16 -10.43
CA THR A 36 12.09 5.76 -11.25
C THR A 36 11.88 4.39 -11.88
N VAL A 37 11.40 3.39 -11.13
CA VAL A 37 11.13 2.05 -11.66
C VAL A 37 10.03 2.10 -12.72
N SER A 38 8.96 2.86 -12.47
CA SER A 38 7.87 3.06 -13.43
C SER A 38 8.37 3.70 -14.74
N LEU A 39 9.20 4.75 -14.64
CA LEU A 39 9.76 5.45 -15.80
C LEU A 39 10.79 4.62 -16.56
N LEU A 40 11.58 3.78 -15.89
CA LEU A 40 12.46 2.83 -16.55
C LEU A 40 11.67 1.90 -17.48
N CYS A 41 10.53 1.39 -17.01
CA CYS A 41 9.63 0.58 -17.82
C CYS A 41 9.06 1.39 -19.01
N CYS A 42 8.69 2.66 -18.79
CA CYS A 42 8.24 3.54 -19.87
C CYS A 42 9.33 3.81 -20.92
N CYS A 43 10.61 3.86 -20.54
CA CYS A 43 11.72 3.99 -21.49
C CYS A 43 11.87 2.73 -22.35
N ILE A 44 11.72 1.53 -21.77
CA ILE A 44 11.75 0.27 -22.53
C ILE A 44 10.62 0.23 -23.58
N TYR A 45 9.46 0.79 -23.24
CA TYR A 45 8.28 0.85 -24.12
C TYR A 45 8.13 2.18 -24.87
N ALA A 46 9.18 3.01 -24.94
CA ALA A 46 9.09 4.35 -25.49
C ALA A 46 8.62 4.36 -26.95
N ASP A 47 9.14 3.44 -27.76
CA ASP A 47 8.83 3.32 -29.18
C ASP A 47 7.41 2.78 -29.42
N VAL A 48 6.93 1.93 -28.52
CA VAL A 48 5.58 1.34 -28.60
C VAL A 48 4.51 2.32 -28.14
N TRP A 49 4.76 3.06 -27.06
CA TRP A 49 3.74 3.93 -26.47
C TRP A 49 3.81 5.37 -26.97
N GLY A 50 4.91 5.83 -27.58
CA GLY A 50 5.01 7.14 -28.22
C GLY A 50 4.70 8.31 -27.27
N PHE A 51 5.64 8.65 -26.39
CA PHE A 51 5.50 9.79 -25.46
C PHE A 51 5.88 11.12 -26.13
N ASN A 52 4.96 12.08 -26.16
CA ASN A 52 5.13 13.34 -26.91
C ASN A 52 4.54 14.60 -26.25
N ASP A 53 3.92 14.52 -25.06
CA ASP A 53 3.37 15.70 -24.38
C ASP A 53 4.25 16.18 -23.22
N TYR A 54 4.91 17.33 -23.38
CA TYR A 54 5.83 17.90 -22.38
C TYR A 54 5.16 18.21 -21.04
N ARG A 55 3.83 18.39 -21.00
CA ARG A 55 3.08 18.63 -19.76
C ARG A 55 3.17 17.43 -18.82
N LEU A 56 3.40 16.21 -19.34
CA LEU A 56 3.69 15.03 -18.52
C LEU A 56 4.93 15.24 -17.64
N ILE A 57 5.99 15.83 -18.20
CA ILE A 57 7.21 16.16 -17.46
C ILE A 57 6.88 17.11 -16.32
N LEU A 58 6.14 18.17 -16.61
CA LEU A 58 5.78 19.19 -15.64
C LEU A 58 4.95 18.61 -14.49
N VAL A 59 3.93 17.79 -14.79
CA VAL A 59 3.07 17.18 -13.77
C VAL A 59 3.86 16.23 -12.86
N ILE A 60 4.68 15.34 -13.44
CA ILE A 60 5.47 14.38 -12.66
C ILE A 60 6.54 15.09 -11.82
N LEU A 61 7.30 16.01 -12.41
CA LEU A 61 8.32 16.75 -11.67
C LEU A 61 7.70 17.66 -10.60
N ALA A 62 6.61 18.36 -10.89
CA ALA A 62 5.90 19.17 -9.89
C ALA A 62 5.47 18.33 -8.68
N GLY A 63 4.89 17.15 -8.92
CA GLY A 63 4.46 16.26 -7.84
C GLY A 63 5.63 15.73 -7.02
N LEU A 64 6.67 15.21 -7.67
CA LEU A 64 7.82 14.63 -6.98
C LEU A 64 8.66 15.68 -6.27
N ILE A 65 8.92 16.84 -6.88
CA ILE A 65 9.67 17.93 -6.26
C ILE A 65 8.88 18.49 -5.07
N GLY A 66 7.57 18.72 -5.21
CA GLY A 66 6.71 19.16 -4.12
C GLY A 66 6.77 18.22 -2.91
N PHE A 67 6.60 16.92 -3.15
CA PHE A 67 6.72 15.90 -2.11
C PHE A 67 8.10 15.91 -1.43
N ASN A 68 9.18 15.98 -2.22
CA ASN A 68 10.55 15.96 -1.71
C ASN A 68 10.90 17.19 -0.88
N ILE A 69 10.59 18.40 -1.37
CA ILE A 69 10.88 19.66 -0.67
C ILE A 69 10.17 19.69 0.69
N PHE A 70 8.87 19.40 0.71
CA PHE A 70 8.07 19.50 1.93
C PHE A 70 8.42 18.39 2.93
N SER A 71 8.75 17.18 2.44
CA SER A 71 9.32 16.12 3.28
C SER A 71 10.66 16.55 3.87
N TYR A 72 11.54 17.17 3.08
CA TYR A 72 12.85 17.58 3.56
C TYR A 72 12.78 18.70 4.61
N ILE A 73 11.92 19.69 4.39
CA ILE A 73 11.62 20.74 5.39
C ILE A 73 11.15 20.09 6.69
N THR A 74 10.19 19.17 6.61
CA THR A 74 9.67 18.45 7.78
C THR A 74 10.76 17.67 8.51
N TYR A 75 11.62 16.98 7.75
CA TYR A 75 12.74 16.22 8.27
C TYR A 75 13.75 17.10 9.02
N ILE A 76 14.12 18.27 8.49
CA ILE A 76 15.02 19.20 9.18
C ILE A 76 14.38 19.66 10.51
N LEU A 77 13.10 20.07 10.45
CA LEU A 77 12.38 20.57 11.62
C LEU A 77 12.26 19.52 12.72
N ASP A 78 12.00 18.25 12.37
CA ASP A 78 11.85 17.18 13.35
C ASP A 78 13.18 16.61 13.83
N LYS A 79 14.21 16.63 12.96
CA LYS A 79 15.58 16.28 13.33
C LYS A 79 16.15 17.28 14.32
N ASN A 80 15.81 18.57 14.27
CA ASN A 80 16.37 19.67 15.07
C ASN A 80 17.04 19.26 16.41
N GLY A 81 18.35 18.94 16.38
CA GLY A 81 19.16 18.50 17.54
C GLY A 81 18.89 17.09 18.10
N ARG A 82 17.92 16.35 17.55
CA ARG A 82 17.54 14.99 17.95
C ARG A 82 18.34 13.94 17.20
N GLU A 83 18.87 12.99 17.96
CA GLU A 83 19.43 11.76 17.43
C GLU A 83 18.34 10.72 17.14
N PRO A 84 18.50 9.88 16.09
CA PRO A 84 17.59 8.76 15.85
C PRO A 84 17.50 7.84 17.09
N ALA A 85 16.27 7.47 17.46
CA ALA A 85 16.00 6.56 18.56
C ALA A 85 16.56 5.17 18.25
N SER A 86 17.72 4.88 18.84
CA SER A 86 18.40 3.59 18.84
C SER A 86 18.16 2.89 20.18
N TYR A 87 17.64 1.67 20.14
CA TYR A 87 17.50 0.84 21.33
C TYR A 87 17.22 -0.62 20.96
N ARG A 88 17.71 -1.53 21.81
CA ARG A 88 17.29 -2.92 21.78
C ARG A 88 15.91 -3.06 22.42
N PHE A 89 15.05 -3.81 21.77
CA PHE A 89 13.69 -4.09 22.24
C PHE A 89 13.57 -5.58 22.56
N GLU A 90 12.62 -5.92 23.43
CA GLU A 90 12.35 -7.29 23.82
C GLU A 90 11.47 -8.01 22.79
N PRO A 91 11.64 -9.34 22.63
CA PRO A 91 10.73 -10.16 21.84
C PRO A 91 9.28 -10.01 22.32
N VAL A 92 8.35 -10.08 21.38
CA VAL A 92 6.91 -10.10 21.67
C VAL A 92 6.46 -11.55 21.83
N ALA A 93 6.18 -11.95 23.07
CA ALA A 93 5.59 -13.25 23.37
C ALA A 93 4.07 -13.21 23.12
N VAL A 94 3.56 -14.17 22.33
CA VAL A 94 2.13 -14.35 22.09
C VAL A 94 1.76 -15.80 22.39
N ASN A 95 0.68 -15.98 23.15
CA ASN A 95 0.17 -17.30 23.51
C ASN A 95 -0.36 -18.05 22.27
N GLY A 96 -0.01 -19.33 22.15
CA GLY A 96 -0.40 -20.17 21.00
C GLY A 96 -1.92 -20.22 20.76
N TYR A 97 -2.73 -20.33 21.83
CA TYR A 97 -4.18 -20.38 21.69
C TYR A 97 -4.78 -19.14 21.01
N LYS A 98 -4.20 -17.94 21.22
CA LYS A 98 -4.66 -16.71 20.56
C LYS A 98 -4.39 -16.75 19.06
N LEU A 99 -3.24 -17.31 18.68
CA LEU A 99 -2.90 -17.53 17.27
C LEU A 99 -3.82 -18.59 16.64
N CYS A 100 -4.23 -19.62 17.40
CA CYS A 100 -5.22 -20.60 16.93
C CYS A 100 -6.61 -19.96 16.74
N ILE A 101 -7.07 -19.16 17.70
CA ILE A 101 -8.36 -18.43 17.59
C ILE A 101 -8.33 -17.49 16.39
N TYR A 102 -7.25 -16.76 16.19
CA TYR A 102 -7.11 -15.87 15.05
C TYR A 102 -7.09 -16.63 13.73
N LEU A 103 -6.39 -17.76 13.67
CA LEU A 103 -6.36 -18.62 12.50
C LEU A 103 -7.75 -19.19 12.19
N PHE A 104 -8.51 -19.61 13.21
CA PHE A 104 -9.88 -20.04 13.05
C PHE A 104 -10.78 -18.92 12.51
N PHE A 105 -10.65 -17.71 13.04
CA PHE A 105 -11.33 -16.53 12.51
C PHE A 105 -11.02 -16.30 11.02
N GLN A 106 -9.75 -16.41 10.61
CA GLN A 106 -9.36 -16.30 9.20
C GLN A 106 -10.03 -17.36 8.33
N PHE A 107 -10.04 -18.63 8.76
CA PHE A 107 -10.67 -19.71 8.02
C PHE A 107 -12.18 -19.51 7.87
N VAL A 108 -12.88 -19.12 8.94
CA VAL A 108 -14.32 -18.83 8.88
C VAL A 108 -14.59 -17.66 7.93
N LEU A 109 -13.84 -16.57 8.06
CA LEU A 109 -13.98 -15.40 7.21
C LEU A 109 -13.78 -15.73 5.72
N TYR A 110 -12.70 -16.43 5.39
CA TYR A 110 -12.42 -16.80 4.01
C TYR A 110 -13.37 -17.86 3.48
N GLY A 111 -13.83 -18.80 4.30
CA GLY A 111 -14.91 -19.72 3.94
C GLY A 111 -16.19 -18.98 3.56
N LEU A 112 -16.59 -17.97 4.35
CA LEU A 112 -17.74 -17.11 4.02
C LEU A 112 -17.52 -16.28 2.75
N TYR A 113 -16.29 -15.80 2.52
CA TYR A 113 -15.93 -15.10 1.28
C TYR A 113 -16.05 -16.01 0.05
N ILE A 114 -15.60 -17.26 0.17
CA ILE A 114 -15.73 -18.26 -0.89
C ILE A 114 -17.21 -18.55 -1.18
N ILE A 115 -18.05 -18.70 -0.16
CA ILE A 115 -19.51 -18.86 -0.34
C ILE A 115 -20.11 -17.65 -1.09
N MET A 116 -19.65 -16.44 -0.80
CA MET A 116 -20.08 -15.21 -1.49
C MET A 116 -19.68 -15.21 -2.98
N ILE A 117 -18.48 -15.69 -3.30
CA ILE A 117 -18.05 -15.91 -4.69
C ILE A 117 -18.98 -16.93 -5.38
N MET A 118 -19.18 -18.10 -4.77
CA MET A 118 -19.96 -19.21 -5.35
C MET A 118 -21.44 -18.83 -5.55
N LYS A 119 -22.03 -18.07 -4.62
CA LYS A 119 -23.40 -17.54 -4.76
C LYS A 119 -23.52 -16.54 -5.92
N THR A 120 -22.47 -15.76 -6.18
CA THR A 120 -22.47 -14.79 -7.28
C THR A 120 -22.28 -15.47 -8.62
N THR A 121 -21.43 -16.49 -8.71
CA THR A 121 -21.09 -17.16 -9.97
C THR A 121 -22.02 -18.32 -10.31
N GLY A 122 -22.79 -18.84 -9.35
CA GLY A 122 -23.66 -20.01 -9.52
C GLY A 122 -22.91 -21.34 -9.58
N SER A 123 -21.58 -21.33 -9.52
CA SER A 123 -20.73 -22.51 -9.65
C SER A 123 -20.24 -22.99 -8.29
N PHE A 124 -20.67 -24.19 -7.87
CA PHE A 124 -20.31 -24.79 -6.58
C PHE A 124 -19.12 -25.76 -6.62
N SER A 125 -18.22 -25.64 -7.60
CA SER A 125 -17.06 -26.54 -7.72
C SER A 125 -15.75 -25.91 -7.22
N LEU A 126 -15.01 -26.63 -6.36
CA LEU A 126 -13.64 -26.25 -5.97
C LEU A 126 -12.64 -26.34 -7.13
N SER A 127 -12.85 -27.24 -8.11
CA SER A 127 -11.94 -27.39 -9.26
C SER A 127 -11.99 -26.19 -10.22
N GLY A 128 -13.07 -25.40 -10.20
CA GLY A 128 -13.25 -24.17 -10.98
C GLY A 128 -13.05 -22.89 -10.17
N MET A 129 -12.41 -22.96 -9.00
CA MET A 129 -12.30 -21.81 -8.08
C MET A 129 -11.58 -20.61 -8.70
N SER A 130 -10.55 -20.88 -9.50
CA SER A 130 -9.78 -19.88 -10.24
C SER A 130 -10.70 -19.06 -11.15
N ASP A 131 -11.52 -19.74 -11.95
CA ASP A 131 -12.48 -19.13 -12.88
C ASP A 131 -13.61 -18.44 -12.14
N ALA A 132 -14.06 -19.00 -11.01
CA ALA A 132 -15.08 -18.38 -10.16
C ALA A 132 -14.58 -17.05 -9.56
N ILE A 133 -13.33 -16.97 -9.09
CA ILE A 133 -12.72 -15.72 -8.64
C ILE A 133 -12.66 -14.71 -9.79
N GLY A 134 -12.25 -15.15 -10.98
CA GLY A 134 -12.19 -14.33 -12.19
C GLY A 134 -13.57 -13.77 -12.58
N ALA A 135 -14.60 -14.62 -12.59
CA ALA A 135 -15.98 -14.27 -12.90
C ALA A 135 -16.58 -13.32 -11.86
N TYR A 136 -16.36 -13.59 -10.56
CA TYR A 136 -16.79 -12.72 -9.47
C TYR A 136 -16.19 -11.31 -9.60
N TYR A 137 -14.89 -11.22 -9.89
CA TYR A 137 -14.22 -9.94 -10.11
C TYR A 137 -14.80 -9.18 -11.32
N ASN A 138 -15.04 -9.88 -12.44
CA ASN A 138 -15.63 -9.29 -13.65
C ASN A 138 -17.08 -8.85 -13.44
N ALA A 139 -17.87 -9.59 -12.65
CA ALA A 139 -19.22 -9.20 -12.27
C ALA A 139 -19.21 -7.87 -11.49
N GLY A 140 -18.31 -7.73 -10.50
CA GLY A 140 -18.14 -6.48 -9.76
C GLY A 140 -17.71 -5.30 -10.62
N LYS A 141 -16.91 -5.54 -11.66
CA LYS A 141 -16.50 -4.49 -12.62
C LYS A 141 -17.57 -4.08 -13.61
N SER A 142 -18.38 -5.02 -14.06
CA SER A 142 -19.42 -4.80 -15.08
C SER A 142 -20.70 -4.19 -14.51
N GLY A 143 -20.74 -3.91 -13.19
CA GLY A 143 -21.94 -3.41 -12.52
C GLY A 143 -23.04 -4.46 -12.38
N LYS A 144 -22.73 -5.74 -12.63
CA LYS A 144 -23.66 -6.84 -12.35
C LYS A 144 -23.87 -6.97 -10.85
N GLN A 145 -25.06 -7.42 -10.45
CA GLN A 145 -25.36 -7.66 -9.04
C GLN A 145 -24.43 -8.74 -8.49
N VAL A 146 -23.59 -8.35 -7.53
CA VAL A 146 -22.70 -9.25 -6.81
C VAL A 146 -23.31 -9.52 -5.45
N TYR A 147 -23.35 -10.78 -5.03
CA TYR A 147 -23.78 -11.10 -3.66
C TYR A 147 -22.80 -10.43 -2.70
N SER A 148 -23.29 -9.56 -1.81
CA SER A 148 -22.44 -8.78 -0.92
C SER A 148 -22.92 -8.93 0.53
N SER A 149 -22.02 -9.30 1.42
CA SER A 149 -22.29 -9.37 2.85
C SER A 149 -21.50 -8.29 3.58
N GLY A 150 -22.21 -7.36 4.22
CA GLY A 150 -21.59 -6.31 5.03
C GLY A 150 -20.66 -6.86 6.10
N LEU A 151 -21.04 -7.98 6.74
CA LEU A 151 -20.23 -8.66 7.75
C LEU A 151 -18.93 -9.23 7.18
N VAL A 152 -18.98 -9.87 6.01
CA VAL A 152 -17.78 -10.42 5.36
C VAL A 152 -16.86 -9.30 4.88
N ASN A 153 -17.41 -8.22 4.33
CA ASN A 153 -16.63 -7.04 3.92
C ASN A 153 -15.93 -6.39 5.12
N ILE A 154 -16.66 -6.11 6.20
CA ILE A 154 -16.09 -5.58 7.45
C ILE A 154 -15.05 -6.54 8.02
N GLY A 155 -15.35 -7.84 8.07
CA GLY A 155 -14.42 -8.87 8.55
C GLY A 155 -13.11 -8.89 7.76
N THR A 156 -13.18 -8.75 6.43
CA THR A 156 -12.02 -8.71 5.53
C THR A 156 -11.17 -7.45 5.76
N ILE A 157 -11.81 -6.30 5.95
CA ILE A 157 -11.13 -5.05 6.26
C ILE A 157 -10.45 -5.11 7.63
N ILE A 158 -11.13 -5.64 8.66
CA ILE A 158 -10.58 -5.76 10.02
C ILE A 158 -9.46 -6.80 10.10
N ASN A 159 -9.56 -7.91 9.35
CA ASN A 159 -8.52 -8.94 9.33
C ASN A 159 -7.15 -8.40 8.86
N MET A 160 -7.15 -7.37 8.00
CA MET A 160 -5.93 -6.78 7.47
C MET A 160 -4.99 -6.23 8.57
N PRO A 161 -5.42 -5.34 9.48
CA PRO A 161 -4.67 -4.96 10.67
C PRO A 161 -4.10 -6.14 11.47
N GLY A 162 -4.86 -7.22 11.63
CA GLY A 162 -4.42 -8.42 12.34
C GLY A 162 -3.21 -9.08 11.66
N ILE A 163 -3.21 -9.17 10.33
CA ILE A 163 -2.09 -9.69 9.55
C ILE A 163 -0.86 -8.78 9.71
N TYR A 164 -1.03 -7.46 9.63
CA TYR A 164 0.04 -6.49 9.89
C TYR A 164 0.64 -6.66 11.30
N TYR A 165 -0.21 -6.88 12.29
CA TYR A 165 0.20 -7.10 13.68
C TYR A 165 1.05 -8.37 13.83
N VAL A 166 0.62 -9.48 13.23
CA VAL A 166 1.34 -10.75 13.26
C VAL A 166 2.66 -10.68 12.47
N ILE A 167 2.69 -9.95 11.34
CA ILE A 167 3.94 -9.63 10.61
C ILE A 167 4.91 -8.88 11.51
N TYR A 168 4.45 -7.85 12.23
CA TYR A 168 5.31 -7.11 13.16
C TYR A 168 5.90 -8.00 14.24
N ILE A 169 5.09 -8.87 14.86
CA ILE A 169 5.57 -9.83 15.87
C ILE A 169 6.64 -10.75 15.27
N ALA A 170 6.38 -11.31 14.09
CA ALA A 170 7.30 -12.21 13.42
C ALA A 170 8.67 -11.54 13.21
N VAL A 171 8.66 -10.34 12.64
CA VAL A 171 9.87 -9.57 12.31
C VAL A 171 10.61 -9.10 13.56
N ASN A 172 9.88 -8.61 14.57
CA ASN A 172 10.46 -8.20 15.85
C ASN A 172 11.24 -9.35 16.48
N ASN A 173 10.62 -10.53 16.60
CA ASN A 173 11.24 -11.71 17.20
C ASN A 173 12.45 -12.22 16.40
N ILE A 174 12.39 -12.17 15.06
CA ILE A 174 13.53 -12.50 14.20
C ILE A 174 14.73 -11.59 14.51
N ILE A 175 14.51 -10.28 14.63
CA ILE A 175 15.57 -9.31 14.92
C ILE A 175 16.14 -9.52 16.33
N CYS A 176 15.29 -9.83 17.30
CA CYS A 176 15.70 -10.19 18.66
C CYS A 176 16.25 -11.61 18.80
N ARG A 177 16.44 -12.35 17.69
CA ARG A 177 16.95 -13.73 17.65
C ARG A 177 16.12 -14.73 18.48
N LYS A 178 14.82 -14.46 18.65
CA LYS A 178 13.88 -15.37 19.31
C LYS A 178 13.15 -16.22 18.27
N LYS A 179 13.08 -17.54 18.51
CA LYS A 179 12.30 -18.45 17.66
C LYS A 179 10.82 -18.12 17.75
N ASN A 180 10.20 -17.84 16.60
CA ASN A 180 8.77 -17.63 16.47
C ASN A 180 7.99 -18.94 16.63
N ASN A 181 6.77 -18.84 17.18
CA ASN A 181 5.79 -19.91 17.08
C ASN A 181 5.42 -20.12 15.59
N ILE A 182 5.40 -21.36 15.12
CA ILE A 182 5.05 -21.69 13.72
C ILE A 182 3.68 -21.14 13.31
N LEU A 183 2.72 -21.06 14.25
CA LEU A 183 1.39 -20.52 14.02
C LEU A 183 1.41 -19.05 13.55
N ILE A 184 2.44 -18.27 13.89
CA ILE A 184 2.61 -16.90 13.37
C ILE A 184 2.74 -16.93 11.85
N TYR A 185 3.60 -17.80 11.33
CA TYR A 185 3.83 -17.93 9.89
C TYR A 185 2.61 -18.51 9.16
N ILE A 186 1.89 -19.44 9.80
CA ILE A 186 0.65 -19.99 9.25
C ILE A 186 -0.42 -18.90 9.12
N ASN A 187 -0.61 -18.06 10.14
CA ASN A 187 -1.56 -16.93 10.08
C ASN A 187 -1.18 -15.90 9.00
N ILE A 188 0.11 -15.64 8.80
CA ILE A 188 0.59 -14.76 7.71
C ILE A 188 0.29 -15.42 6.36
N PHE A 189 0.63 -16.70 6.20
CA PHE A 189 0.42 -17.43 4.95
C PHE A 189 -1.06 -17.48 4.56
N VAL A 190 -1.94 -17.89 5.49
CA VAL A 190 -3.40 -17.91 5.28
C VAL A 190 -3.91 -16.49 5.02
N GLY A 191 -3.39 -15.49 5.72
CA GLY A 191 -3.67 -14.08 5.46
C GLY A 191 -3.34 -13.64 4.03
N MET A 192 -2.16 -14.00 3.53
CA MET A 192 -1.69 -13.67 2.18
C MET A 192 -2.47 -14.42 1.10
N THR A 193 -2.79 -15.69 1.29
CA THR A 193 -3.59 -16.46 0.31
C THR A 193 -5.03 -15.97 0.25
N GLY A 194 -5.64 -15.67 1.40
CA GLY A 194 -6.99 -15.11 1.46
C GLY A 194 -7.13 -13.75 0.78
N ALA A 195 -6.07 -12.92 0.76
CA ALA A 195 -6.07 -11.65 0.03
C ALA A 195 -6.29 -11.81 -1.48
N LEU A 196 -5.97 -12.99 -2.05
CA LEU A 196 -6.11 -13.28 -3.47
C LEU A 196 -7.56 -13.60 -3.88
N LEU A 197 -8.43 -13.95 -2.92
CA LEU A 197 -9.84 -14.30 -3.17
C LEU A 197 -10.65 -13.14 -3.75
N SER A 198 -10.25 -11.89 -3.49
CA SER A 198 -10.89 -10.71 -4.05
C SER A 198 -10.72 -10.55 -5.56
N GLY A 199 -9.84 -11.35 -6.19
CA GLY A 199 -9.43 -11.17 -7.59
C GLY A 199 -8.53 -9.95 -7.81
N THR A 200 -8.28 -9.15 -6.77
CA THR A 200 -7.27 -8.09 -6.76
C THR A 200 -6.01 -8.57 -6.05
N ARG A 201 -4.87 -7.92 -6.33
CA ARG A 201 -3.57 -8.27 -5.75
C ARG A 201 -3.02 -7.21 -4.82
N THR A 202 -3.76 -6.11 -4.68
CA THR A 202 -3.36 -4.93 -3.92
C THR A 202 -3.05 -5.33 -2.47
N THR A 203 -3.97 -6.01 -1.79
CA THR A 203 -3.79 -6.43 -0.39
C THR A 203 -2.61 -7.41 -0.20
N PHE A 204 -2.35 -8.28 -1.17
CA PHE A 204 -1.18 -9.15 -1.14
C PHE A 204 0.13 -8.35 -1.17
N PHE A 205 0.25 -7.38 -2.09
CA PHE A 205 1.40 -6.48 -2.15
C PHE A 205 1.53 -5.58 -0.92
N MET A 206 0.40 -5.18 -0.32
CA MET A 206 0.39 -4.43 0.93
C MET A 206 1.11 -5.18 2.04
N TYR A 207 0.85 -6.48 2.23
CA TYR A 207 1.54 -7.30 3.24
C TYR A 207 3.04 -7.48 2.95
N ILE A 208 3.41 -7.63 1.68
CA ILE A 208 4.80 -7.73 1.27
C ILE A 208 5.56 -6.44 1.61
N ILE A 209 5.05 -5.29 1.16
CA ILE A 209 5.65 -3.99 1.40
C ILE A 209 5.71 -3.71 2.91
N ALA A 210 4.65 -4.05 3.65
CA ALA A 210 4.64 -3.88 5.09
C ALA A 210 5.76 -4.68 5.77
N THR A 211 5.95 -5.95 5.37
CA THR A 211 7.02 -6.80 5.90
C THR A 211 8.39 -6.18 5.66
N VAL A 212 8.66 -5.68 4.44
CA VAL A 212 9.92 -5.04 4.08
C VAL A 212 10.17 -3.78 4.91
N ILE A 213 9.19 -2.87 4.99
CA ILE A 213 9.30 -1.63 5.76
C ILE A 213 9.52 -1.91 7.25
N ILE A 214 8.71 -2.79 7.84
CA ILE A 214 8.82 -3.15 9.26
C ILE A 214 10.20 -3.75 9.54
N TYR A 215 10.69 -4.65 8.68
CA TYR A 215 12.01 -5.27 8.83
C TYR A 215 13.14 -4.25 8.77
N ILE A 216 13.16 -3.40 7.74
CA ILE A 216 14.23 -2.41 7.59
C ILE A 216 14.25 -1.45 8.78
N VAL A 217 13.09 -0.90 9.18
CA VAL A 217 13.00 0.08 10.27
C VAL A 217 13.38 -0.55 11.62
N LEU A 218 12.85 -1.72 11.97
CA LEU A 218 13.18 -2.39 13.22
C LEU A 218 14.67 -2.78 13.27
N LYS A 219 15.24 -3.22 12.14
CA LYS A 219 16.67 -3.57 12.06
C LYS A 219 17.56 -2.34 12.21
N GLN A 220 17.21 -1.21 11.59
CA GLN A 220 17.92 0.04 11.76
C GLN A 220 17.85 0.51 13.21
N ARG A 221 16.66 0.50 13.83
CA ARG A 221 16.48 0.82 15.24
C ARG A 221 17.31 -0.04 16.18
N TYR A 222 17.38 -1.35 15.93
CA TYR A 222 18.14 -2.30 16.76
C TYR A 222 19.66 -2.11 16.63
N ASN A 223 20.15 -1.71 15.45
CA ASN A 223 21.56 -1.53 15.14
C ASN A 223 22.04 -0.07 15.22
N GLY A 224 21.20 0.84 15.70
CA GLY A 224 21.52 2.25 15.90
C GLY A 224 21.61 3.10 14.64
N TRP A 225 20.75 2.82 13.66
CA TRP A 225 20.59 3.61 12.44
C TRP A 225 21.90 3.80 11.65
N LYS A 226 22.89 2.91 11.86
CA LYS A 226 24.17 2.93 11.15
C LYS A 226 23.92 2.73 9.66
N LYS A 227 24.39 3.68 8.85
CA LYS A 227 24.29 3.66 7.39
C LYS A 227 24.88 2.36 6.85
N ASN A 228 24.14 1.61 6.05
CA ASN A 228 24.68 0.53 5.22
C ASN A 228 23.74 0.29 4.03
N ILE A 229 23.70 1.23 3.09
CA ILE A 229 23.37 0.86 1.71
C ILE A 229 24.67 0.31 1.12
N ASN A 230 24.78 -1.01 1.05
CA ASN A 230 25.70 -1.64 0.11
C ASN A 230 24.94 -1.79 -1.23
N ILE A 231 25.60 -1.55 -2.37
CA ILE A 231 25.08 -1.81 -3.72
C ILE A 231 24.50 -3.23 -3.83
N ALA A 232 25.07 -4.20 -3.11
CA ALA A 232 24.52 -5.54 -2.99
C ALA A 232 23.07 -5.60 -2.45
N SER A 233 22.66 -4.64 -1.61
CA SER A 233 21.29 -4.52 -1.10
C SER A 233 20.34 -3.91 -2.15
N VAL A 234 20.85 -3.02 -3.00
CA VAL A 234 20.12 -2.49 -4.18
C VAL A 234 19.90 -3.61 -5.20
N ILE A 235 20.94 -4.41 -5.49
CA ILE A 235 20.85 -5.59 -6.36
C ILE A 235 19.87 -6.63 -5.79
N LYS A 236 19.91 -6.90 -4.48
CA LYS A 236 18.89 -7.76 -3.83
C LYS A 236 17.48 -7.19 -3.95
N GLY A 237 17.32 -5.86 -3.91
CA GLY A 237 16.06 -5.19 -4.19
C GLY A 237 15.57 -5.39 -5.62
N VAL A 238 16.47 -5.31 -6.61
CA VAL A 238 16.16 -5.61 -8.02
C VAL A 238 15.78 -7.08 -8.20
N LEU A 239 16.54 -8.02 -7.62
CA LEU A 239 16.21 -9.45 -7.64
C LEU A 239 14.88 -9.74 -6.95
N PHE A 240 14.56 -9.01 -5.87
CA PHE A 240 13.27 -9.10 -5.20
C PHE A 240 12.13 -8.60 -6.10
N ILE A 241 12.32 -7.50 -6.85
CA ILE A 241 11.36 -7.03 -7.85
C ILE A 241 11.16 -8.09 -8.95
N MET A 242 12.24 -8.72 -9.43
CA MET A 242 12.15 -9.83 -10.39
C MET A 242 11.39 -11.04 -9.83
N ALA A 243 11.64 -11.40 -8.56
CA ALA A 243 10.89 -12.46 -7.89
C ALA A 243 9.42 -12.08 -7.71
N ALA A 244 9.13 -10.83 -7.35
CA ALA A 244 7.76 -10.32 -7.24
C ALA A 244 7.03 -10.36 -8.60
N ILE A 245 7.74 -10.12 -9.70
CA ILE A 245 7.25 -10.28 -11.08
C ILE A 245 6.89 -11.74 -11.40
N ILE A 246 7.75 -12.69 -11.04
CA ILE A 246 7.49 -14.13 -11.25
C ILE A 246 6.28 -14.58 -10.43
N VAL A 247 6.23 -14.19 -9.16
CA VAL A 247 5.06 -14.44 -8.28
C VAL A 247 3.81 -13.79 -8.88
N PHE A 248 3.92 -12.56 -9.40
CA PHE A 248 2.80 -11.85 -10.04
C PHE A 248 2.21 -12.61 -11.24
N ASN A 249 3.06 -13.31 -12.01
CA ASN A 249 2.61 -14.15 -13.11
C ASN A 249 1.92 -15.44 -12.61
N MET A 250 2.46 -16.10 -11.58
CA MET A 250 1.81 -17.27 -10.97
C MET A 250 0.42 -16.92 -10.41
N LEU A 251 0.27 -15.72 -9.84
CA LEU A 251 -1.01 -15.23 -9.34
C LEU A 251 -2.06 -14.96 -10.44
N PHE A 252 -1.67 -14.81 -11.71
CA PHE A 252 -2.62 -14.71 -12.83
C PHE A 252 -3.33 -16.03 -13.10
N ALA A 253 -2.57 -17.12 -13.18
CA ALA A 253 -3.10 -18.46 -13.43
C ALA A 253 -4.04 -18.92 -12.30
N ILE A 254 -3.74 -18.54 -11.05
CA ILE A 254 -4.55 -18.87 -9.86
C ILE A 254 -5.88 -18.08 -9.80
N GLN A 255 -6.04 -17.01 -10.59
CA GLN A 255 -7.23 -16.14 -10.60
C GLN A 255 -8.09 -16.27 -11.87
N GLY A 256 -7.90 -17.33 -12.66
CA GLY A 256 -8.75 -17.70 -13.79
C GLY A 256 -8.61 -16.76 -14.98
N ARG A 257 -7.46 -16.09 -15.09
CA ARG A 257 -7.20 -15.14 -16.17
C ARG A 257 -6.17 -15.73 -17.13
N THR A 258 -6.65 -16.30 -18.23
CA THR A 258 -5.81 -16.68 -19.37
C THR A 258 -5.55 -15.45 -20.24
N LEU A 259 -4.30 -15.30 -20.69
CA LEU A 259 -3.92 -14.29 -21.68
C LEU A 259 -3.69 -15.04 -22.98
N SER A 260 -4.60 -14.91 -23.95
CA SER A 260 -4.39 -15.48 -25.28
C SER A 260 -3.37 -14.69 -26.11
N ASP A 261 -3.15 -13.40 -25.81
CA ASP A 261 -2.46 -12.50 -26.76
C ASP A 261 -1.49 -11.47 -26.14
N ILE A 262 -1.09 -11.60 -24.86
CA ILE A 262 -0.20 -10.63 -24.17
C ILE A 262 1.00 -11.36 -23.58
N THR A 263 2.22 -10.89 -23.89
CA THR A 263 3.43 -11.46 -23.28
C THR A 263 3.52 -11.10 -21.79
N VAL A 264 4.23 -11.91 -20.99
CA VAL A 264 4.47 -11.62 -19.57
C VAL A 264 5.12 -10.23 -19.38
N VAL A 265 5.97 -9.83 -20.31
CA VAL A 265 6.65 -8.52 -20.29
C VAL A 265 5.64 -7.38 -20.53
N ASP A 266 4.74 -7.53 -21.50
CA ASP A 266 3.67 -6.55 -21.76
C ASP A 266 2.72 -6.42 -20.57
N LEU A 267 2.45 -7.53 -19.89
CA LEU A 267 1.63 -7.55 -18.69
C LEU A 267 2.28 -6.76 -17.55
N ILE A 268 3.57 -6.97 -17.30
CA ILE A 268 4.31 -6.21 -16.29
C ILE A 268 4.32 -4.72 -16.68
N ALA A 269 4.56 -4.42 -17.95
CA ALA A 269 4.57 -3.06 -18.45
C ALA A 269 3.23 -2.35 -18.24
N ASN A 270 2.12 -3.06 -18.43
CA ASN A 270 0.78 -2.56 -18.16
C ASN A 270 0.52 -2.20 -16.68
N TYR A 271 1.19 -2.85 -15.73
CA TYR A 271 1.07 -2.49 -14.31
C TYR A 271 2.12 -1.49 -13.85
N ILE A 272 3.34 -1.53 -14.39
CA ILE A 272 4.45 -0.69 -13.91
C ILE A 272 4.54 0.62 -14.68
N GLY A 273 4.43 0.61 -16.01
CA GLY A 273 4.65 1.77 -16.88
C GLY A 273 3.36 2.40 -17.44
N ALA A 274 2.37 1.60 -17.82
CA ALA A 274 1.17 2.12 -18.49
C ALA A 274 0.39 3.19 -17.72
N PRO A 275 0.33 3.21 -16.36
CA PRO A 275 -0.28 4.32 -15.64
C PRO A 275 0.31 5.70 -15.94
N VAL A 276 1.62 5.78 -16.24
CA VAL A 276 2.29 7.02 -16.66
C VAL A 276 1.86 7.40 -18.07
N LYS A 277 1.76 6.43 -18.98
CA LYS A 277 1.23 6.68 -20.34
C LYS A 277 -0.23 7.12 -20.28
N ASN A 278 -1.04 6.49 -19.44
CA ASN A 278 -2.43 6.85 -19.22
C ASN A 278 -2.55 8.29 -18.69
N LEU A 279 -1.68 8.71 -17.77
CA LEU A 279 -1.60 10.11 -17.34
C LEU A 279 -1.34 11.06 -18.53
N GLU A 280 -0.40 10.74 -19.43
CA GLU A 280 -0.16 11.56 -20.63
C GLU A 280 -1.41 11.66 -21.51
N LEU A 281 -2.06 10.52 -21.78
CA LEU A 281 -3.29 10.48 -22.58
C LEU A 281 -4.42 11.29 -21.93
N PHE A 282 -4.51 11.30 -20.60
CA PHE A 282 -5.45 12.14 -19.88
C PHE A 282 -5.13 13.63 -20.03
N ILE A 283 -3.87 14.02 -19.90
CA ILE A 283 -3.43 15.41 -20.08
C ILE A 283 -3.77 15.94 -21.48
N LYS A 284 -3.69 15.07 -22.51
CA LYS A 284 -4.09 15.39 -23.89
C LYS A 284 -5.58 15.58 -24.05
N ASP A 285 -6.39 14.72 -23.44
CA ASP A 285 -7.84 14.83 -23.47
C ASP A 285 -8.37 16.10 -22.80
N GLY A 286 -7.61 16.62 -21.85
CA GLY A 286 -7.97 17.80 -21.07
C GLY A 286 -8.63 17.45 -19.74
N ARG A 287 -8.63 18.44 -18.85
CA ARG A 287 -9.22 18.32 -17.51
C ARG A 287 -10.75 18.32 -17.60
N ILE A 288 -11.39 17.51 -16.77
CA ILE A 288 -12.84 17.44 -16.62
C ILE A 288 -13.21 18.12 -15.31
N THR A 289 -13.94 19.22 -15.40
CA THR A 289 -14.39 19.97 -14.23
C THR A 289 -15.77 19.48 -13.78
N GLY A 290 -16.01 19.55 -12.46
CA GLY A 290 -17.31 19.32 -11.85
C GLY A 290 -17.59 20.40 -10.80
N ASN A 291 -18.82 20.44 -10.32
CA ASN A 291 -19.27 21.43 -9.33
C ASN A 291 -18.89 21.01 -7.90
N GLY A 292 -17.59 20.90 -7.63
CA GLY A 292 -17.09 20.53 -6.30
C GLY A 292 -15.56 20.56 -6.19
N PHE A 293 -15.06 20.79 -4.98
CA PHE A 293 -13.62 20.83 -4.72
C PHE A 293 -13.03 19.42 -4.66
N GLY A 294 -12.06 19.12 -5.53
CA GLY A 294 -11.32 17.86 -5.46
C GLY A 294 -12.17 16.60 -5.73
N LEU A 295 -13.23 16.71 -6.54
CA LEU A 295 -14.20 15.62 -6.75
C LEU A 295 -13.56 14.30 -7.17
N ILE A 296 -12.52 14.34 -8.00
CA ILE A 296 -11.83 13.13 -8.46
C ILE A 296 -10.80 12.67 -7.43
N THR A 297 -10.08 13.61 -6.82
CA THR A 297 -9.09 13.34 -5.77
C THR A 297 -9.71 12.64 -4.58
N PHE A 298 -10.86 13.12 -4.13
CA PHE A 298 -11.62 12.61 -2.99
C PHE A 298 -12.80 11.71 -3.41
N HIS A 299 -12.71 11.07 -4.58
CA HIS A 299 -13.78 10.25 -5.15
C HIS A 299 -14.41 9.29 -4.12
N ASP A 300 -13.60 8.53 -3.40
CA ASP A 300 -14.10 7.51 -2.45
C ASP A 300 -14.78 8.14 -1.24
N THR A 301 -14.31 9.32 -0.81
CA THR A 301 -14.91 10.07 0.29
C THR A 301 -16.27 10.65 -0.13
N TYR A 302 -16.36 11.27 -1.30
CA TYR A 302 -17.64 11.77 -1.82
C TYR A 302 -18.64 10.64 -2.10
N SER A 303 -18.16 9.51 -2.64
CA SER A 303 -18.99 8.33 -2.87
C SER A 303 -19.57 7.80 -1.56
N TRP A 304 -18.74 7.75 -0.50
CA TRP A 304 -19.19 7.33 0.82
C TRP A 304 -20.19 8.31 1.44
N ILE A 305 -20.02 9.62 1.26
CA ILE A 305 -20.97 10.64 1.74
C ILE A 305 -22.33 10.48 1.01
N ASN A 306 -22.33 10.33 -0.31
CA ASN A 306 -23.56 10.08 -1.08
C ASN A 306 -24.27 8.80 -0.58
N GLU A 307 -23.51 7.73 -0.32
CA GLU A 307 -24.03 6.46 0.23
C GLU A 307 -24.68 6.67 1.61
N MET A 308 -24.04 7.43 2.50
CA MET A 308 -24.59 7.74 3.83
C MET A 308 -25.85 8.60 3.79
N LEU A 309 -25.92 9.53 2.84
CA LEU A 309 -27.07 10.43 2.69
C LEU A 309 -28.22 9.80 1.88
N GLY A 310 -28.00 8.65 1.26
CA GLY A 310 -28.97 8.01 0.37
C GLY A 310 -29.35 8.87 -0.85
N SER A 311 -28.49 9.81 -1.25
CA SER A 311 -28.75 10.76 -2.34
C SER A 311 -27.48 11.08 -3.12
N GLU A 312 -27.61 11.32 -4.42
CA GLU A 312 -26.49 11.74 -5.29
C GLU A 312 -26.22 13.25 -5.16
N HIS A 313 -25.96 13.71 -3.94
CA HIS A 313 -25.70 15.13 -3.68
C HIS A 313 -24.45 15.63 -4.42
N PHE A 314 -23.40 14.81 -4.48
CA PHE A 314 -22.18 15.08 -5.23
C PHE A 314 -22.16 14.29 -6.54
N ILE A 315 -22.21 14.99 -7.68
CA ILE A 315 -22.06 14.38 -9.01
C ILE A 315 -20.57 14.24 -9.31
N ILE A 316 -20.05 13.01 -9.23
CA ILE A 316 -18.62 12.73 -9.43
C ILE A 316 -18.38 12.36 -10.91
N PRO A 317 -17.57 13.13 -11.66
CA PRO A 317 -17.32 12.82 -13.07
C PRO A 317 -16.57 11.48 -13.26
N LYS A 318 -16.99 10.70 -14.26
CA LYS A 318 -16.31 9.46 -14.65
C LYS A 318 -15.09 9.75 -15.52
N VAL A 319 -13.93 9.94 -14.90
CA VAL A 319 -12.69 10.29 -15.62
C VAL A 319 -11.80 9.08 -15.96
N TYR A 320 -11.96 7.96 -15.25
CA TYR A 320 -11.17 6.75 -15.45
C TYR A 320 -11.72 5.93 -16.60
N LYS A 321 -11.07 5.99 -17.77
CA LYS A 321 -11.39 5.15 -18.93
C LYS A 321 -10.26 4.20 -19.28
N TYR A 322 -10.63 3.04 -19.83
CA TYR A 322 -9.67 2.12 -20.43
C TYR A 322 -8.97 2.79 -21.62
N ARG A 323 -7.69 2.48 -21.80
CA ARG A 323 -6.84 3.06 -22.84
C ARG A 323 -6.17 1.98 -23.68
N TRP A 324 -5.89 2.32 -24.93
CA TRP A 324 -5.23 1.47 -25.91
C TRP A 324 -4.26 2.30 -26.74
N ILE A 325 -3.19 1.66 -27.21
CA ILE A 325 -2.26 2.17 -28.23
C ILE A 325 -2.11 1.07 -29.26
N ASP A 326 -2.41 1.37 -30.52
CA ASP A 326 -2.30 0.43 -31.65
C ASP A 326 -2.92 -0.95 -31.38
N GLY A 327 -4.13 -0.95 -30.82
CA GLY A 327 -4.87 -2.17 -30.46
C GLY A 327 -4.41 -2.86 -29.16
N LYS A 328 -3.26 -2.48 -28.58
CA LYS A 328 -2.77 -3.02 -27.31
C LYS A 328 -3.38 -2.30 -26.11
N ILE A 329 -3.99 -3.06 -25.20
CA ILE A 329 -4.63 -2.52 -23.99
C ILE A 329 -3.58 -2.04 -22.96
N LEU A 330 -3.74 -0.82 -22.45
CA LEU A 330 -2.96 -0.24 -21.35
C LEU A 330 -3.67 -0.38 -19.99
N GLY A 331 -4.98 -0.65 -20.00
CA GLY A 331 -5.83 -0.68 -18.82
C GLY A 331 -6.45 0.69 -18.50
N ASN A 332 -7.02 0.82 -17.31
CA ASN A 332 -7.74 2.02 -16.86
C ASN A 332 -7.14 2.66 -15.58
N VAL A 333 -5.95 2.22 -15.19
CA VAL A 333 -5.25 2.74 -14.02
C VAL A 333 -4.32 3.87 -14.45
N TYR A 334 -4.32 4.96 -13.69
CA TYR A 334 -3.50 6.14 -13.90
C TYR A 334 -2.63 6.35 -12.67
N THR A 335 -1.63 7.22 -12.71
CA THR A 335 -0.87 7.58 -11.50
C THR A 335 -1.73 8.38 -10.52
N GLN A 336 -1.30 8.45 -9.26
CA GLN A 336 -1.83 9.33 -8.20
C GLN A 336 -1.90 10.82 -8.64
N LEU A 337 -1.06 11.22 -9.60
CA LEU A 337 -0.99 12.60 -10.06
C LEU A 337 -2.14 12.98 -11.00
N MET A 338 -2.81 12.00 -11.64
CA MET A 338 -3.93 12.28 -12.54
C MET A 338 -5.10 12.97 -11.84
N PRO A 339 -5.67 12.44 -10.73
CA PRO A 339 -6.78 13.11 -10.06
C PRO A 339 -6.38 14.48 -9.49
N LEU A 340 -5.16 14.60 -8.97
CA LEU A 340 -4.63 15.88 -8.47
C LEU A 340 -4.48 16.92 -9.59
N TYR A 341 -4.01 16.49 -10.75
CA TYR A 341 -3.90 17.35 -11.94
C TYR A 341 -5.28 17.75 -12.47
N ASN A 342 -6.23 16.81 -12.50
CA ASN A 342 -7.59 17.10 -12.93
C ASN A 342 -8.20 18.21 -12.07
N ASP A 343 -8.12 18.07 -10.75
CA ASP A 343 -8.82 18.98 -9.86
C ASP A 343 -8.07 20.29 -9.64
N PHE A 344 -6.74 20.27 -9.56
CA PHE A 344 -5.96 21.42 -9.08
C PHE A 344 -4.89 21.92 -10.07
N GLY A 345 -4.76 21.28 -11.24
CA GLY A 345 -3.73 21.63 -12.22
C GLY A 345 -2.31 21.38 -11.70
N ILE A 346 -1.30 21.88 -12.42
CA ILE A 346 0.13 21.60 -12.12
C ILE A 346 0.55 22.20 -10.76
N SER A 347 0.18 23.46 -10.49
CA SER A 347 0.50 24.11 -9.22
C SER A 347 -0.15 23.40 -8.03
N GLY A 348 -1.38 22.94 -8.20
CA GLY A 348 -2.09 22.18 -7.20
C GLY A 348 -1.50 20.78 -6.97
N VAL A 349 -0.97 20.13 -8.02
CA VAL A 349 -0.20 18.88 -7.87
C VAL A 349 1.01 19.10 -6.97
N PHE A 350 1.79 20.17 -7.19
CA PHE A 350 2.94 20.51 -6.34
C PHE A 350 2.54 20.68 -4.88
N ILE A 351 1.51 21.50 -4.60
CA ILE A 351 1.04 21.78 -3.24
C ILE A 351 0.48 20.51 -2.58
N SER A 352 -0.38 19.77 -3.28
CA SER A 352 -1.03 18.57 -2.74
C SER A 352 -0.03 17.48 -2.41
N MET A 353 0.92 17.22 -3.32
CA MET A 353 2.00 16.27 -3.06
C MET A 353 2.95 16.76 -1.96
N GLY A 354 3.15 18.08 -1.83
CA GLY A 354 3.88 18.67 -0.71
C GLY A 354 3.21 18.39 0.64
N LEU A 355 1.89 18.58 0.75
CA LEU A 355 1.13 18.27 1.96
C LEU A 355 1.18 16.77 2.31
N LEU A 356 1.08 15.90 1.30
CA LEU A 356 1.29 14.45 1.49
C LEU A 356 2.70 14.14 1.97
N GLY A 357 3.71 14.86 1.46
CA GLY A 357 5.10 14.79 1.92
C GLY A 357 5.24 15.13 3.41
N ILE A 358 4.67 16.25 3.86
CA ILE A 358 4.63 16.60 5.29
C ILE A 358 4.00 15.47 6.09
N PHE A 359 2.81 15.02 5.70
CA PHE A 359 2.06 13.99 6.41
C PHE A 359 2.88 12.70 6.57
N CYS A 360 3.44 12.19 5.46
CA CYS A 360 4.22 10.95 5.48
C CYS A 360 5.50 11.11 6.31
N GLN A 361 6.20 12.23 6.14
CA GLN A 361 7.43 12.50 6.86
C GLN A 361 7.21 12.64 8.37
N LYS A 362 6.13 13.32 8.80
CA LYS A 362 5.78 13.42 10.23
C LYS A 362 5.59 12.05 10.88
N ILE A 363 4.88 11.14 10.20
CA ILE A 363 4.70 9.77 10.70
C ILE A 363 6.06 9.08 10.80
N TYR A 364 6.87 9.14 9.74
CA TYR A 364 8.18 8.50 9.69
C TYR A 364 9.15 9.02 10.76
N ASP A 365 9.27 10.34 10.90
CA ASP A 365 10.15 10.97 11.89
C ASP A 365 9.71 10.69 13.31
N SER A 366 8.40 10.52 13.55
CA SER A 366 7.92 10.07 14.86
C SER A 366 8.45 8.68 15.22
N ILE A 367 8.61 7.78 14.24
CA ILE A 367 9.17 6.43 14.43
C ILE A 367 10.68 6.49 14.61
N LYS A 368 11.33 7.36 13.81
CA LYS A 368 12.78 7.51 13.78
C LYS A 368 13.34 8.17 15.03
N TYR A 369 12.71 9.24 15.51
CA TYR A 369 13.26 10.09 16.58
C TYR A 369 12.62 9.90 17.96
N LYS A 370 11.57 9.08 18.09
CA LYS A 370 10.93 8.83 19.40
C LYS A 370 10.87 7.34 19.72
N LYS A 371 11.37 6.97 20.90
CA LYS A 371 11.30 5.61 21.44
C LYS A 371 9.85 5.14 21.53
N SER A 372 9.59 3.89 21.13
CA SER A 372 8.29 3.26 21.32
C SER A 372 7.97 3.13 22.81
N ARG A 373 6.70 3.38 23.18
CA ARG A 373 6.22 3.27 24.56
C ARG A 373 5.86 1.84 24.98
N GLY A 374 5.81 0.91 24.02
CA GLY A 374 5.50 -0.50 24.26
C GLY A 374 6.25 -1.41 23.31
N ASN A 375 6.00 -2.71 23.43
CA ASN A 375 6.67 -3.73 22.61
C ASN A 375 6.26 -3.64 21.12
N ILE A 376 5.06 -3.11 20.86
CA ILE A 376 4.54 -2.81 19.53
C ILE A 376 4.56 -1.31 19.29
N ASP A 377 5.08 -0.89 18.14
CA ASP A 377 5.08 0.51 17.71
C ASP A 377 3.97 0.73 16.66
N TYR A 378 2.79 1.17 17.10
CA TYR A 378 1.65 1.39 16.19
C TYR A 378 1.95 2.40 15.08
N ARG A 379 2.89 3.33 15.32
CA ARG A 379 3.31 4.30 14.30
C ARG A 379 3.98 3.58 13.14
N LEU A 380 4.76 2.53 13.42
CA LEU A 380 5.37 1.70 12.38
C LEU A 380 4.33 0.85 11.64
N LEU A 381 3.30 0.34 12.33
CA LEU A 381 2.17 -0.33 11.66
C LEU A 381 1.44 0.63 10.71
N ILE A 382 1.14 1.85 11.16
CA ILE A 382 0.53 2.90 10.32
C ILE A 382 1.45 3.26 9.15
N TYR A 383 2.74 3.49 9.40
CA TYR A 383 3.68 3.86 8.34
C TYR A 383 3.88 2.75 7.31
N SER A 384 3.86 1.49 7.73
CA SER A 384 3.96 0.36 6.79
C SER A 384 2.73 0.23 5.87
N TYR A 385 1.56 0.70 6.33
CA TYR A 385 0.34 0.84 5.53
C TYR A 385 0.42 2.05 4.58
N VAL A 386 0.81 3.22 5.10
CA VAL A 386 1.07 4.44 4.30
C VAL A 386 2.17 4.21 3.26
N GLY A 387 3.20 3.43 3.61
CA GLY A 387 4.30 3.06 2.73
C GLY A 387 3.87 2.35 1.46
N PHE A 388 2.79 1.57 1.52
CA PHE A 388 2.18 1.02 0.32
C PHE A 388 1.65 2.13 -0.60
N ALA A 389 0.89 3.09 -0.06
CA ALA A 389 0.38 4.22 -0.83
C ALA A 389 1.49 5.10 -1.42
N ILE A 390 2.59 5.28 -0.67
CA ILE A 390 3.79 5.98 -1.13
C ILE A 390 4.40 5.25 -2.34
N ILE A 391 4.64 3.94 -2.24
CA ILE A 391 5.31 3.15 -3.29
C ILE A 391 4.39 2.98 -4.51
N PHE A 392 3.10 2.73 -4.30
CA PHE A 392 2.13 2.57 -5.38
C PHE A 392 1.55 3.89 -5.90
N SER A 393 2.16 5.04 -5.61
CA SER A 393 1.69 6.32 -6.15
C SER A 393 1.81 6.40 -7.69
N PHE A 394 2.68 5.60 -8.30
CA PHE A 394 2.71 5.45 -9.76
C PHE A 394 1.51 4.63 -10.28
N PHE A 395 0.76 3.95 -9.40
CA PHE A 395 -0.34 3.03 -9.72
C PHE A 395 -1.59 3.32 -8.87
N SER A 396 -2.47 4.17 -9.40
CA SER A 396 -3.74 4.62 -8.80
C SER A 396 -3.62 5.67 -7.70
N ASN A 397 -4.78 6.19 -7.28
CA ASN A 397 -4.97 7.24 -6.28
C ASN A 397 -4.81 6.69 -4.84
N LYS A 398 -3.76 5.92 -4.57
CA LYS A 398 -3.64 5.10 -3.34
C LYS A 398 -3.69 5.88 -2.04
N PHE A 399 -3.25 7.15 -2.02
CA PHE A 399 -3.38 7.94 -0.80
C PHE A 399 -4.84 8.17 -0.44
N PHE A 400 -5.67 8.53 -1.41
CA PHE A 400 -7.05 8.88 -1.15
C PHE A 400 -7.98 7.66 -1.15
N GLU A 401 -7.59 6.57 -1.81
CA GLU A 401 -8.29 5.28 -1.75
C GLU A 401 -8.10 4.56 -0.40
N LEU A 402 -6.96 4.76 0.27
CA LEU A 402 -6.58 3.98 1.46
C LEU A 402 -6.44 4.80 2.73
N ILE A 403 -5.79 5.98 2.64
CA ILE A 403 -5.42 6.79 3.81
C ILE A 403 -6.49 7.83 4.12
N PHE A 404 -6.96 8.56 3.11
CA PHE A 404 -8.03 9.55 3.25
C PHE A 404 -9.41 8.98 2.89
N ALA A 405 -9.61 7.70 3.21
CA ALA A 405 -10.86 6.97 2.99
C ALA A 405 -11.30 6.25 4.27
N ARG A 406 -12.54 5.73 4.25
CA ARG A 406 -13.10 4.88 5.32
C ARG A 406 -12.20 3.70 5.70
N ALA A 407 -11.41 3.19 4.75
CA ALA A 407 -10.47 2.10 4.96
C ALA A 407 -9.47 2.39 6.11
N MET A 408 -8.97 3.62 6.21
CA MET A 408 -8.02 4.01 7.26
C MET A 408 -8.66 3.96 8.66
N ILE A 409 -9.92 4.35 8.79
CA ILE A 409 -10.65 4.32 10.07
C ILE A 409 -10.74 2.87 10.55
N TYR A 410 -11.19 1.96 9.68
CA TYR A 410 -11.24 0.53 10.02
C TYR A 410 -9.87 -0.05 10.31
N TYR A 411 -8.83 0.38 9.58
CA TYR A 411 -7.47 -0.07 9.82
C TYR A 411 -6.99 0.32 11.23
N LEU A 412 -7.22 1.57 11.65
CA LEU A 412 -6.86 2.06 12.98
C LEU A 412 -7.64 1.34 14.10
N VAL A 413 -8.96 1.17 13.91
CA VAL A 413 -9.80 0.43 14.86
C VAL A 413 -9.34 -1.02 14.97
N GLY A 414 -9.02 -1.67 13.84
CA GLY A 414 -8.52 -3.02 13.82
C GLY A 414 -7.18 -3.18 14.55
N ILE A 415 -6.22 -2.24 14.38
CA ILE A 415 -4.97 -2.25 15.15
C ILE A 415 -5.26 -2.28 16.65
N PHE A 416 -6.18 -1.45 17.12
CA PHE A 416 -6.55 -1.38 18.53
C PHE A 416 -7.21 -2.68 19.03
N ILE A 417 -8.11 -3.27 18.25
CA ILE A 417 -8.74 -4.56 18.57
C ILE A 417 -7.70 -5.66 18.71
N PHE A 418 -6.78 -5.77 17.75
CA PHE A 418 -5.76 -6.82 17.75
C PHE A 418 -4.70 -6.61 18.83
N ASP A 419 -4.39 -5.36 19.18
CA ASP A 419 -3.54 -5.05 20.33
C ASP A 419 -4.15 -5.54 21.64
N ILE A 420 -5.43 -5.23 21.87
CA ILE A 420 -6.16 -5.74 23.03
C ILE A 420 -6.14 -7.26 23.04
N PHE A 421 -6.49 -7.88 21.91
CA PHE A 421 -6.57 -9.33 21.78
C PHE A 421 -5.22 -10.01 22.05
N PHE A 422 -4.14 -9.60 21.38
CA PHE A 422 -2.84 -10.26 21.50
C PHE A 422 -2.09 -9.91 22.78
N CYS A 423 -2.15 -8.66 23.24
CA CYS A 423 -1.28 -8.16 24.30
C CYS A 423 -1.99 -7.95 25.65
N HIS A 424 -3.28 -7.65 25.68
CA HIS A 424 -3.97 -7.25 26.91
C HIS A 424 -4.94 -8.30 27.46
N ILE A 425 -5.55 -9.14 26.63
CA ILE A 425 -6.43 -10.21 27.09
C ILE A 425 -5.61 -11.37 27.66
N SER A 426 -5.95 -11.88 28.84
CA SER A 426 -5.43 -13.15 29.35
C SER A 426 -6.57 -13.98 29.92
N ILE A 427 -6.52 -15.29 29.73
CA ILE A 427 -7.45 -16.22 30.38
C ILE A 427 -6.79 -16.64 31.69
N ARG A 428 -7.43 -16.31 32.82
CA ARG A 428 -7.05 -16.80 34.15
C ARG A 428 -8.26 -17.48 34.77
N TYR A 429 -8.12 -18.75 35.13
CA TYR A 429 -9.17 -19.54 35.80
C TYR A 429 -10.53 -19.54 35.08
N GLY A 430 -10.55 -19.64 33.75
CA GLY A 430 -11.79 -19.64 32.94
C GLY A 430 -12.40 -18.25 32.71
N THR A 431 -11.87 -17.20 33.32
CA THR A 431 -12.31 -15.81 33.13
C THR A 431 -11.36 -14.99 32.24
N PHE A 432 -11.93 -14.12 31.39
CA PHE A 432 -11.18 -13.15 30.60
C PHE A 432 -10.75 -11.97 31.49
N VAL A 433 -9.44 -11.76 31.61
CA VAL A 433 -8.86 -10.64 32.36
C VAL A 433 -8.17 -9.70 31.39
N LEU A 434 -8.60 -8.43 31.37
CA LEU A 434 -7.97 -7.34 30.64
C LEU A 434 -6.83 -6.73 31.48
N ASN A 435 -5.60 -6.99 31.08
CA ASN A 435 -4.41 -6.44 31.72
C ASN A 435 -3.95 -5.18 30.99
N PHE A 436 -4.52 -4.03 31.32
CA PHE A 436 -3.85 -2.77 31.05
C PHE A 436 -2.74 -2.61 32.08
N ARG A 437 -1.47 -2.59 31.65
CA ARG A 437 -0.35 -2.27 32.55
C ARG A 437 -0.68 -0.93 33.22
N LYS A 438 -0.91 -0.93 34.54
CA LYS A 438 -0.89 0.31 35.34
C LYS A 438 0.45 0.98 35.02
N LYS A 439 0.42 2.20 34.48
CA LYS A 439 1.62 3.04 34.37
C LYS A 439 2.30 2.99 35.73
N SER A 440 3.49 2.39 35.80
CA SER A 440 4.39 2.65 36.91
C SER A 440 4.55 4.16 36.95
N LYS A 441 4.00 4.82 37.97
CA LYS A 441 4.42 6.18 38.31
C LYS A 441 5.91 6.04 38.56
N GLY A 442 6.72 6.52 37.62
CA GLY A 442 8.17 6.55 37.76
C GLY A 442 8.49 7.18 39.11
N GLY A 443 9.08 6.38 39.98
CA GLY A 443 9.75 6.89 41.16
C GLY A 443 10.89 7.79 40.71
N LYS A 444 10.94 8.94 41.38
CA LYS A 444 11.95 10.01 41.41
C LYS A 444 13.24 9.79 40.64
#